data_AF-A0A4R4LMG1-F1
#
_entry.id   AF-A0A4R4LMG1-F1
#
_cell.length_a   1.000
_cell.length_b   1.000
_cell.length_c   1.000
_cell.angle_alpha   90.00
_cell.angle_beta   90.00
_cell.angle_gamma   90.00
#
_symmetry.space_group_name_H-M   'P 1'
#
loop_
_entity.id
_entity.type
_entity.pdbx_description
1 polymer ?
#
loop_
_entity_poly.entity_id
_entity_poly.type
_entity_poly.pdbx_seq_one_letter_code
_entity_poly.pdbx_strand_id
1 'polypeptide(L)' 'MERPLDLEYMWKDEGSGGGGCPALYTVRQVPGGYVVQGKKINEATRALLRQLADDEDAVYVPANVLDRLKDLA' A
#
# COMPACT_ATOMS: atom_id res chain seq x y z
N MET A 1 -16.30 17.29 -0.23
CA MET A 1 -14.98 17.13 0.41
C MET A 1 -14.94 15.70 0.92
N GLU A 2 -14.07 14.86 0.36
CA GLU A 2 -13.91 13.49 0.86
C GLU A 2 -13.35 13.53 2.28
N ARG A 3 -13.89 12.69 3.16
CA ARG A 3 -13.34 12.50 4.50
C ARG A 3 -12.13 11.57 4.40
N PRO A 4 -11.02 11.86 5.09
CA PRO A 4 -9.89 10.93 5.12
C PRO A 4 -10.28 9.61 5.79
N LEU A 5 -9.64 8.53 5.33
CA LEU A 5 -9.70 7.23 6.00
C LEU A 5 -9.03 7.32 7.38
N ASP A 6 -9.60 6.64 8.37
CA ASP A 6 -8.95 6.45 9.68
C ASP A 6 -7.99 5.25 9.59
N LEU A 7 -6.69 5.54 9.69
CA LEU A 7 -5.62 4.60 9.44
C LEU A 7 -4.86 4.28 10.71
N GLU A 8 -4.56 3.00 10.91
CA GLU A 8 -3.62 2.54 11.94
C GLU A 8 -2.38 1.94 11.30
N TYR A 9 -1.23 2.47 11.67
CA TYR A 9 0.07 2.00 11.17
C TYR A 9 0.33 0.58 11.66
N MET A 10 0.75 -0.29 10.73
CA MET A 10 1.17 -1.65 11.07
C MET A 10 2.69 -1.75 11.11
N TRP A 11 3.33 -1.72 9.94
CA TRP A 11 4.78 -1.81 9.80
C TRP A 11 5.23 -1.21 8.46
N LYS A 12 6.55 -1.14 8.29
CA LYS A 12 7.22 -0.65 7.09
C LYS A 12 8.25 -1.65 6.61
N ASP A 13 8.77 -1.43 5.40
CA ASP A 13 9.90 -2.16 4.87
C ASP A 13 11.08 -2.22 5.86
N GLU A 14 11.48 -3.44 6.22
CA GLU A 14 12.57 -3.75 7.16
C GLU A 14 13.95 -3.31 6.64
N GLY A 15 14.12 -3.22 5.32
CA GLY A 15 15.39 -2.82 4.70
C GLY A 15 15.66 -1.32 4.72
N SER A 16 14.71 -0.49 5.17
CA SER A 16 14.81 0.96 5.01
C SER A 16 15.20 1.68 6.31
N GLY A 17 16.49 1.99 6.42
CA GLY A 17 17.06 2.88 7.44
C GLY A 17 16.93 4.39 7.17
N GLY A 18 16.33 4.78 6.03
CA GLY A 18 16.18 6.19 5.59
C GLY A 18 14.72 6.65 5.42
N GLY A 19 14.53 7.85 4.86
CA GLY A 19 13.21 8.42 4.53
C GLY A 19 12.58 7.80 3.28
N GLY A 20 11.24 7.75 3.23
CA GLY A 20 10.48 7.26 2.08
C GLY A 20 10.22 5.74 2.06
N CYS A 21 10.10 5.10 3.22
CA CYS A 21 9.81 3.67 3.33
C CYS A 21 8.39 3.34 2.84
N PRO A 22 8.22 2.27 2.03
CA PRO A 22 6.94 1.61 1.88
C PRO A 22 6.38 1.12 3.22
N ALA A 23 5.06 1.22 3.42
CA ALA A 23 4.40 0.91 4.69
C ALA A 23 2.97 0.40 4.49
N LEU A 24 2.48 -0.34 5.49
CA LEU A 24 1.13 -0.89 5.53
C LEU A 24 0.34 -0.29 6.70
N TYR A 25 -0.93 0.01 6.44
CA TYR A 25 -1.87 0.54 7.41
C TYR A 25 -3.18 -0.27 7.36
N THR A 26 -3.82 -0.50 8.49
CA THR A 26 -5.22 -0.96 8.52
C THR A 26 -6.17 0.23 8.44
N VAL A 27 -7.37 0.01 7.91
CA VAL A 27 -8.45 1.01 7.88
C VAL A 27 -9.44 0.69 9.00
N ARG A 28 -9.52 1.54 10.03
CA ARG A 28 -10.37 1.29 11.21
C ARG A 28 -11.86 1.36 10.92
N GLN A 29 -12.24 2.14 9.92
CA GLN A 29 -13.63 2.35 9.52
C GLN A 29 -14.20 1.20 8.67
N VAL A 30 -13.34 0.38 8.06
CA VAL A 30 -13.74 -0.67 7.10
C VAL A 30 -13.07 -1.98 7.51
N PRO A 31 -13.83 -2.96 8.03
CA PRO A 31 -13.28 -4.26 8.39
C PRO A 31 -12.56 -4.91 7.22
N GLY A 32 -11.31 -5.35 7.43
CA GLY A 32 -10.48 -5.99 6.41
C GLY A 32 -9.86 -5.03 5.37
N GLY A 33 -10.00 -3.71 5.54
CA GLY A 33 -9.39 -2.72 4.67
C GLY A 33 -7.92 -2.42 5.02
N TYR A 34 -7.08 -2.26 4.00
CA TYR A 34 -5.69 -1.84 4.14
C TYR A 34 -5.39 -0.66 3.22
N VAL A 35 -4.46 0.21 3.64
CA VAL A 35 -3.82 1.21 2.77
C VAL A 35 -2.33 0.88 2.68
N VAL A 36 -1.82 0.91 1.45
CA VAL A 36 -0.41 0.61 1.15
C VAL A 36 0.28 1.89 0.68
N GLN A 37 1.28 2.34 1.43
CA GLN A 37 2.21 3.36 0.97
C GLN A 37 3.34 2.67 0.20
N GLY A 38 3.56 3.06 -1.05
CA GLY A 38 4.62 2.50 -1.89
C GLY A 38 5.34 3.54 -2.74
N LYS A 39 6.17 3.05 -3.66
CA LYS A 39 6.86 3.87 -4.67
C LYS A 39 5.98 3.98 -5.90
N LYS A 40 5.90 5.18 -6.48
CA LYS A 40 5.26 5.38 -7.78
C LYS A 40 5.93 4.49 -8.83
N ILE A 41 5.14 3.84 -9.67
CA ILE A 41 5.61 3.15 -10.86
C ILE A 41 5.61 4.10 -12.06
N ASN A 42 6.44 3.81 -13.06
CA ASN A 42 6.45 4.60 -14.30
C ASN A 42 5.26 4.22 -15.20
N GLU A 43 4.95 5.09 -16.18
CA GLU A 43 3.83 4.87 -17.12
C GLU A 43 3.95 3.56 -17.90
N ALA A 44 5.16 3.19 -18.31
CA ALA A 44 5.40 1.93 -19.02
C ALA A 44 5.00 0.70 -18.18
N THR A 45 5.28 0.73 -16.88
CA THR A 45 4.87 -0.33 -15.92
C THR A 45 3.39 -0.25 -15.64
N ARG A 46 2.84 0.95 -15.44
CA ARG A 46 1.40 1.18 -15.21
C ARG A 46 0.56 0.66 -16.39
N ALA A 47 1.03 0.82 -17.62
CA ALA A 47 0.38 0.32 -18.83
C ALA A 47 0.31 -1.22 -18.92
N LEU A 48 1.06 -1.96 -18.10
CA LEU A 48 0.97 -3.42 -18.02
C LEU A 48 -0.19 -3.90 -17.13
N LEU A 49 -0.81 -3.01 -16.36
CA LEU A 49 -1.93 -3.32 -15.50
C LEU A 49 -3.20 -3.56 -16.33
N ARG A 50 -4.07 -4.44 -15.84
CA ARG A 50 -5.27 -4.85 -16.58
C ARG A 50 -6.48 -4.09 -16.07
N GLN A 51 -7.26 -3.52 -17.00
CA GLN A 51 -8.59 -2.96 -16.74
C GLN A 51 -8.66 -1.89 -15.64
N LEU A 52 -7.62 -1.04 -15.52
CA LEU A 52 -7.64 0.10 -14.58
C LEU A 52 -8.85 1.01 -14.83
N ALA A 53 -9.69 1.19 -13.80
CA ALA A 53 -10.73 2.21 -13.78
C ALA A 53 -10.15 3.62 -13.52
N ASP A 54 -10.98 4.65 -13.68
CA ASP A 54 -10.58 6.06 -13.52
C ASP A 54 -10.08 6.41 -12.11
N ASP A 55 -10.54 5.66 -11.10
CA ASP A 55 -10.18 5.79 -9.69
C ASP A 55 -9.14 4.75 -9.22
N GLU A 56 -8.56 3.99 -10.15
CA GLU A 56 -7.55 2.98 -9.85
C GLU A 56 -6.13 3.40 -10.28
N ASP A 57 -5.16 3.08 -9.42
CA ASP A 57 -3.74 3.23 -9.72
C ASP A 57 -2.92 2.22 -8.90
N ALA A 58 -1.60 2.16 -9.14
CA ALA A 58 -0.73 1.22 -8.45
C ALA A 58 0.57 1.84 -7.95
N VAL A 59 1.08 1.25 -6.87
CA VAL A 59 2.40 1.53 -6.31
C VAL A 59 3.19 0.23 -6.21
N TYR A 60 4.51 0.34 -6.29
CA TYR A 60 5.42 -0.74 -5.97
C TYR A 60 5.68 -0.78 -4.46
N VAL A 61 5.61 -1.97 -3.87
CA VAL A 61 6.08 -2.25 -2.51
C VAL A 61 6.90 -3.55 -2.49
N PRO A 62 7.96 -3.63 -1.66
CA PRO A 62 8.69 -4.87 -1.47
C PRO A 62 7.81 -5.90 -0.73
N ALA A 63 8.06 -7.18 -0.99
CA ALA A 63 7.22 -8.28 -0.53
C ALA A 63 7.08 -8.32 1.00
N ASN A 64 8.13 -7.99 1.75
CA ASN A 64 8.12 -7.94 3.22
C ASN A 64 7.07 -6.97 3.81
N VAL A 65 6.62 -5.97 3.05
CA VAL A 65 5.52 -5.08 3.48
C VAL A 65 4.19 -5.84 3.54
N LEU A 66 3.96 -6.81 2.66
CA LEU A 66 2.70 -7.56 2.58
C LEU A 66 2.81 -8.98 3.17
N ASP A 67 3.96 -9.63 3.06
CA ASP A 67 4.15 -11.02 3.47
C ASP A 67 3.87 -11.25 4.96
N ARG A 68 4.15 -10.26 5.80
CA ARG A 68 3.83 -10.27 7.24
C ARG A 68 2.34 -10.40 7.55
N LEU A 69 1.44 -10.14 6.59
CA LEU A 69 0.01 -10.43 6.76
C LEU A 69 -0.26 -11.92 6.94
N LYS A 70 0.59 -12.80 6.41
CA LYS A 70 0.48 -14.26 6.57
C LYS A 70 0.61 -14.70 8.03
N ASP A 71 1.30 -13.90 8.84
CA ASP A 71 1.53 -14.20 10.26
C ASP A 71 0.35 -13.79 11.16
N LEU A 72 -0.62 -13.06 10.62
CA LEU A 72 -1.83 -12.61 11.33
C LEU A 72 -3.05 -13.54 11.13
N ALA A 73 -2.90 -14.56 10.28
CA ALA A 73 -3.96 -15.50 9.89
C ALA A 73 -4.07 -16.72 10.83
#